data_AF-A0A5C5YXT6-F1
#
_entry.id   AF-A0A5C5YXT6-F1
#
_cell.length_a   1.000
_cell.length_b   1.000
_cell.length_c   1.000
_cell.angle_alpha   90.00
_cell.angle_beta   90.00
_cell.angle_gamma   90.00
#
_symmetry.space_group_name_H-M   'P 1'
#
loop_
_entity.id
_entity.type
_entity.pdbx_description
1 polymer ?
#
loop_
_entity_poly.entity_id
_entity_poly.type
_entity_poly.pdbx_seq_one_letter_code
_entity_poly.pdbx_strand_id
1 'polypeptide(L)'
;MTSVTINGIHDVAAPDPCHIVDLTIRDATVDCERLKGIVYDAVVDHRATQQAPFGEHYLSLDDGSVIGDYRYGWDHPEIWIADIRVAFLMHFLEPGRNIKTPYGLVAIPEATVMPRRLAGLKYESPY
;
A
#
# COMPACT_ATOMS: atom_id res chain seq x y z
N MET A 1 -19.45 -4.91 3.90
CA MET A 1 -19.08 -5.12 2.48
C MET A 1 -17.67 -4.62 2.39
N THR A 2 -16.71 -5.43 1.95
CA THR A 2 -15.30 -5.03 1.97
C THR A 2 -15.08 -3.76 1.16
N SER A 3 -14.40 -2.78 1.74
CA SER A 3 -14.07 -1.52 1.08
C SER A 3 -12.59 -1.23 1.18
N VAL A 4 -12.00 -0.73 0.10
CA VAL A 4 -10.60 -0.32 0.05
C VAL A 4 -10.52 1.18 -0.21
N THR A 5 -9.65 1.87 0.51
CA THR A 5 -9.46 3.32 0.38
C THR A 5 -7.98 3.63 0.43
N ILE A 6 -7.49 4.40 -0.55
CA ILE A 6 -6.16 5.02 -0.47
C ILE A 6 -6.33 6.33 0.29
N ASN A 7 -5.79 6.38 1.51
CA ASN A 7 -5.84 7.57 2.37
C ASN A 7 -4.89 8.67 1.85
N GLY A 8 -3.82 8.27 1.14
CA GLY A 8 -2.87 9.17 0.50
C GLY A 8 -1.78 8.40 -0.22
N ILE A 9 -1.15 9.07 -1.19
CA ILE A 9 0.15 8.65 -1.73
C ILE A 9 1.16 9.76 -1.46
N HIS A 10 2.41 9.37 -1.23
CA HIS A 10 3.46 10.28 -0.80
C HIS A 10 4.77 9.98 -1.53
N ASP A 11 5.37 11.00 -2.13
CA ASP A 11 6.65 10.86 -2.84
C ASP A 11 7.76 10.39 -1.91
N VAL A 12 8.58 9.46 -2.40
CA VAL A 12 9.78 8.99 -1.72
C VAL A 12 10.99 9.22 -2.61
N ALA A 13 12.09 9.69 -2.02
CA ALA A 13 13.35 9.78 -2.72
C ALA A 13 13.87 8.37 -3.06
N ALA A 14 13.84 8.01 -4.34
CA ALA A 14 14.29 6.74 -4.89
C ALA A 14 14.91 6.96 -6.30
N PRO A 15 15.68 6.00 -6.84
CA PRO A 15 16.25 6.12 -8.19
C PRO A 15 15.21 6.24 -9.31
N ASP A 16 14.05 5.60 -9.12
CA ASP A 16 12.90 5.64 -10.00
C ASP A 16 11.68 6.22 -9.26
N PRO A 17 10.67 6.79 -9.95
CA PRO A 17 9.44 7.28 -9.32
C PRO A 17 8.83 6.24 -8.37
N CYS A 18 8.73 6.60 -7.10
CA CYS A 18 8.30 5.72 -6.02
C CYS A 18 7.44 6.49 -5.03
N HIS A 19 6.37 5.86 -4.56
CA HIS A 19 5.47 6.43 -3.59
C HIS A 19 5.25 5.48 -2.43
N ILE A 20 5.06 6.03 -1.22
CA ILE A 20 4.35 5.34 -0.15
C ILE A 20 2.86 5.47 -0.41
N VAL A 21 2.16 4.34 -0.40
CA VAL A 21 0.70 4.25 -0.48
C VAL A 21 0.18 3.94 0.91
N ASP A 22 -0.59 4.86 1.50
CA ASP A 22 -1.33 4.65 2.76
C ASP A 22 -2.74 4.15 2.43
N LEU A 23 -3.03 2.89 2.74
CA LEU A 23 -4.23 2.18 2.30
C LEU A 23 -4.97 1.58 3.50
N THR A 24 -6.29 1.76 3.53
CA THR A 24 -7.21 1.13 4.49
C THR A 24 -8.05 0.08 3.78
N ILE A 25 -8.19 -1.10 4.38
CA ILE A 25 -9.17 -2.12 4.03
C ILE A 25 -10.12 -2.30 5.22
N ARG A 26 -11.42 -2.15 4.98
CA ARG A 26 -12.48 -2.39 5.99
C ARG A 26 -13.23 -3.67 5.66
N ASP A 27 -13.66 -4.41 6.68
CA ASP A 27 -14.34 -5.69 6.54
C ASP A 27 -13.55 -6.67 5.65
N ALA A 28 -12.25 -6.84 5.88
CA ALA A 28 -11.45 -7.79 5.11
C ALA A 28 -11.99 -9.22 5.31
N THR A 29 -12.33 -9.90 4.22
CA THR A 29 -12.94 -11.25 4.26
C THR A 29 -12.13 -12.29 3.49
N VAL A 30 -11.11 -11.85 2.76
CA VAL A 30 -10.20 -12.71 2.00
C VAL A 30 -8.86 -12.69 2.70
N ASP A 31 -8.25 -13.87 2.84
CA ASP A 31 -6.87 -14.01 3.29
C ASP A 31 -5.98 -13.16 2.38
N CYS A 32 -5.58 -11.99 2.90
CA CYS A 32 -4.83 -10.99 2.18
C CYS A 32 -3.34 -11.29 2.20
N GLU A 33 -2.96 -12.57 2.34
CA GLU A 33 -1.71 -13.10 2.91
C GLU A 33 -0.44 -12.30 2.60
N ARG A 34 -0.36 -11.49 1.54
CA ARG A 34 0.84 -10.72 1.16
C ARG A 34 0.64 -9.39 0.42
N LEU A 35 -0.54 -8.75 0.43
CA LEU A 35 -0.86 -7.62 -0.49
C LEU A 35 -0.60 -7.92 -1.99
N LYS A 36 -0.24 -9.16 -2.36
CA LYS A 36 0.25 -9.58 -3.69
C LYS A 36 -0.78 -9.43 -4.80
N GLY A 37 -2.06 -9.30 -4.42
CA GLY A 37 -3.14 -9.00 -5.36
C GLY A 37 -3.31 -7.52 -5.67
N ILE A 38 -2.55 -6.64 -5.00
CA ILE A 38 -2.47 -5.23 -5.34
C ILE A 38 -1.47 -5.06 -6.47
N VAL A 39 -1.97 -4.70 -7.65
CA VAL A 39 -1.16 -4.51 -8.85
C VAL A 39 -1.59 -3.22 -9.55
N TYR A 40 -0.65 -2.54 -10.18
CA TYR A 40 -0.97 -1.33 -10.92
C TYR A 40 -1.67 -1.68 -12.24
N ASP A 41 -2.86 -1.11 -12.47
CA ASP A 41 -3.66 -1.39 -13.67
C ASP A 41 -3.21 -0.46 -14.81
N ALA A 42 -2.01 -0.68 -15.33
CA ALA A 42 -1.50 0.05 -16.47
C ALA A 42 -1.18 -0.90 -17.63
N VAL A 43 -1.65 -0.56 -18.83
CA VAL A 43 -1.38 -1.29 -20.08
C VAL A 43 -0.09 -0.79 -20.76
N VAL A 44 0.65 0.13 -20.12
CA VAL A 44 1.54 1.06 -20.85
C VAL A 44 3.02 0.67 -20.79
N ASP A 45 3.46 -0.10 -19.78
CA ASP A 45 4.84 -0.58 -19.69
C ASP A 45 4.88 -1.92 -18.91
N HIS A 46 5.58 -2.92 -19.46
CA HIS A 46 5.81 -4.23 -18.82
C HIS A 46 6.47 -4.09 -17.43
N ARG A 47 7.25 -3.03 -17.19
CA ARG A 47 7.85 -2.79 -15.88
C ARG A 47 6.81 -2.35 -14.85
N ALA A 48 5.80 -1.57 -15.25
CA ALA A 48 4.75 -1.08 -14.37
C ALA A 48 3.72 -2.18 -14.03
N THR A 49 3.50 -3.13 -14.94
CA THR A 49 2.55 -4.25 -14.74
C THR A 49 3.08 -5.37 -13.84
N GLN A 50 4.39 -5.42 -13.60
CA GLN A 50 5.04 -6.41 -12.74
C GLN A 50 5.36 -5.89 -11.33
N GLN A 51 4.92 -4.67 -10.98
CA GLN A 51 5.17 -4.11 -9.67
C GLN A 51 4.23 -4.73 -8.62
N ALA A 52 4.84 -5.24 -7.55
CA ALA A 52 4.14 -5.62 -6.32
C ALA A 52 4.46 -4.60 -5.22
N PRO A 53 3.55 -4.39 -4.26
CA PRO A 53 3.86 -3.71 -3.01
C PRO A 53 5.13 -4.27 -2.36
N PHE A 54 5.95 -3.39 -1.78
CA PHE A 54 7.12 -3.79 -0.99
C PHE A 54 7.33 -2.84 0.20
N GLY A 55 8.18 -3.22 1.15
CA GLY A 55 8.42 -2.41 2.35
C GLY A 55 7.16 -2.16 3.19
N GLU A 56 6.31 -3.18 3.31
CA GLU A 56 5.03 -3.12 4.01
C GLU A 56 5.20 -2.79 5.50
N HIS A 57 4.38 -1.86 5.98
CA HIS A 57 4.25 -1.47 7.38
C HIS A 57 2.79 -1.35 7.77
N TYR A 58 2.40 -2.02 8.84
CA TYR A 58 1.05 -1.95 9.40
C TYR A 58 0.91 -0.69 10.24
N LEU A 59 -0.25 -0.06 10.11
CA LEU A 59 -0.57 1.18 10.78
C LEU A 59 -1.77 0.98 11.71
N SER A 60 -1.75 1.68 12.84
CA SER A 60 -2.91 1.84 13.71
C SER A 60 -4.08 2.48 12.94
N LEU A 61 -5.29 1.94 13.10
CA LEU A 61 -6.50 2.52 12.53
C LEU A 61 -6.86 3.88 13.15
N ASP A 62 -6.45 4.12 14.39
CA ASP A 62 -6.84 5.30 15.16
C ASP A 62 -6.05 6.55 14.75
N ASP A 63 -4.73 6.44 14.71
CA ASP A 63 -3.82 7.57 14.49
C ASP A 63 -2.85 7.39 13.31
N GLY A 64 -2.86 6.21 12.67
CA GLY A 64 -1.98 5.87 11.56
C GLY A 64 -0.53 5.68 11.96
N SER A 65 -0.21 5.56 13.25
CA SER A 65 1.14 5.24 13.73
C SER A 65 1.56 3.85 13.27
N VAL A 66 2.86 3.65 13.03
CA VAL A 66 3.40 2.34 12.63
C VAL A 66 3.36 1.39 13.82
N ILE A 67 2.69 0.24 13.65
CA ILE A 67 2.57 -0.82 14.68
C ILE A 67 3.44 -2.04 14.37
N GLY A 68 3.91 -2.17 13.13
CA GLY A 68 4.81 -3.26 12.73
C GLY A 68 5.20 -3.22 11.25
N ASP A 69 6.18 -4.03 10.87
CA ASP A 69 6.61 -4.24 9.49
C ASP A 69 5.96 -5.50 8.88
N TYR A 70 6.43 -5.96 7.73
CA TYR A 70 5.93 -7.19 7.08
C TYR A 70 5.88 -8.43 7.99
N ARG A 71 6.77 -8.54 8.99
CA ARG A 71 6.79 -9.68 9.94
C ARG A 71 5.63 -9.61 10.92
N TYR A 72 5.15 -8.41 11.23
CA TYR A 72 3.99 -8.23 12.09
C TYR A 72 2.77 -8.98 11.56
N GLY A 73 2.50 -8.93 10.25
CA GLY A 73 1.40 -9.70 9.66
C GLY A 73 1.58 -11.22 9.72
N TRP A 74 2.80 -11.71 9.84
CA TRP A 74 3.05 -13.15 10.04
C TRP A 74 2.81 -13.57 11.49
N ASP A 75 3.21 -12.73 12.44
CA ASP A 75 3.05 -12.98 13.86
C ASP A 75 1.60 -12.73 14.34
N HIS A 76 0.84 -11.92 13.59
CA HIS A 76 -0.53 -11.50 13.89
C HIS A 76 -1.52 -11.85 12.76
N PRO A 77 -1.80 -13.14 12.51
CA PRO A 77 -2.68 -13.55 11.41
C PRO A 77 -4.13 -13.04 11.55
N GLU A 78 -4.56 -12.64 12.75
CA GLU A 78 -5.87 -12.06 13.00
C GLU A 78 -6.13 -10.76 12.22
N ILE A 79 -5.07 -10.03 11.82
CA ILE A 79 -5.24 -8.79 11.07
C ILE A 79 -5.79 -9.05 9.66
N TRP A 80 -5.58 -10.24 9.09
CA TRP A 80 -5.99 -10.55 7.72
C TRP A 80 -7.50 -10.69 7.53
N ILE A 81 -8.25 -10.80 8.62
CA ILE A 81 -9.72 -10.89 8.65
C ILE A 81 -10.35 -9.72 9.40
N ALA A 82 -9.57 -8.65 9.64
CA ALA A 82 -9.99 -7.46 10.37
C ALA A 82 -9.90 -6.21 9.48
N ASP A 83 -10.34 -5.08 10.03
CA ASP A 83 -9.99 -3.79 9.46
C ASP A 83 -8.46 -3.60 9.55
N ILE A 84 -7.83 -3.26 8.43
CA ILE A 84 -6.39 -3.02 8.38
C ILE A 84 -6.09 -1.69 7.74
N ARG A 85 -4.99 -1.09 8.20
CA ARG A 85 -4.35 0.02 7.54
C ARG A 85 -2.90 -0.31 7.34
N VAL A 86 -2.40 -0.05 6.15
CA VAL A 86 -1.07 -0.46 5.73
C VAL A 86 -0.44 0.62 4.87
N ALA A 87 0.84 0.85 5.06
CA ALA A 87 1.68 1.64 4.18
C ALA A 87 2.65 0.71 3.44
N PHE A 88 2.82 0.91 2.14
CA PHE A 88 3.78 0.17 1.34
C PHE A 88 4.35 1.03 0.22
N LEU A 89 5.52 0.66 -0.29
CA LEU A 89 6.16 1.31 -1.42
C LEU A 89 5.64 0.74 -2.73
N MET A 90 5.49 1.60 -3.73
CA MET A 90 5.11 1.21 -5.08
C MET A 90 5.71 2.16 -6.12
N HIS A 91 6.32 1.59 -7.16
CA HIS A 91 6.89 2.35 -8.26
C HIS A 91 5.87 2.68 -9.35
N PHE A 92 6.13 3.78 -10.08
CA PHE A 92 5.43 4.17 -11.31
C PHE A 92 3.91 4.37 -11.19
N LEU A 93 3.41 4.70 -9.99
CA LEU A 93 2.02 5.11 -9.82
C LEU A 93 1.76 6.45 -10.50
N GLU A 94 0.68 6.54 -11.25
CA GLU A 94 0.18 7.80 -11.81
C GLU A 94 -1.14 8.17 -11.12
N PRO A 95 -1.23 9.37 -10.52
CA PRO A 95 -2.49 9.93 -10.06
C PRO A 95 -3.59 9.89 -11.14
N GLY A 96 -4.83 9.67 -10.72
CA GLY A 96 -5.99 9.60 -11.62
C GLY A 96 -6.16 8.26 -12.34
N ARG A 97 -5.22 7.32 -12.20
CA ARG A 97 -5.40 5.91 -12.62
C ARG A 97 -5.89 5.03 -11.48
N ASN A 98 -6.05 3.74 -11.75
CA ASN A 98 -6.46 2.76 -10.75
C ASN A 98 -5.31 1.82 -10.37
N ILE A 99 -5.27 1.42 -9.10
CA ILE A 99 -4.68 0.14 -8.71
C ILE A 99 -5.76 -0.93 -8.69
N LYS A 100 -5.44 -2.13 -9.14
CA LYS A 100 -6.25 -3.32 -8.93
C LYS A 100 -5.92 -3.89 -7.56
N THR A 101 -6.94 -4.23 -6.79
CA THR A 101 -6.82 -4.91 -5.50
C THR A 101 -7.63 -6.21 -5.53
N PRO A 102 -7.47 -7.11 -4.53
CA PRO A 102 -8.35 -8.28 -4.40
C PRO A 102 -9.84 -7.93 -4.33
N TYR A 103 -10.17 -6.69 -3.95
CA TYR A 103 -11.52 -6.20 -3.73
C TYR A 103 -12.04 -5.27 -4.84
N GLY A 104 -11.30 -5.15 -5.95
CA GLY A 104 -11.67 -4.34 -7.10
C GLY A 104 -10.68 -3.21 -7.40
N LEU A 105 -11.08 -2.31 -8.29
CA LEU A 105 -10.28 -1.16 -8.71
C LEU A 105 -10.41 -0.03 -7.70
N VAL A 106 -9.29 0.62 -7.37
CA VAL A 106 -9.24 1.77 -6.46
C VAL A 106 -8.50 2.90 -7.15
N ALA A 107 -9.13 4.06 -7.24
CA ALA A 107 -8.55 5.24 -7.85
C ALA A 107 -7.38 5.76 -7.01
N ILE A 108 -6.28 6.07 -7.69
CA ILE A 108 -5.07 6.65 -7.13
C ILE A 108 -5.31 8.16 -6.97
N PRO A 109 -5.26 8.70 -5.75
CA PRO A 109 -5.42 10.13 -5.52
C PRO A 109 -4.18 10.90 -6.00
N GLU A 110 -4.29 12.23 -6.03
CA GLU A 110 -3.11 13.09 -6.14
C GLU A 110 -2.12 12.86 -5.00
N ALA A 111 -0.84 13.08 -5.28
CA ALA A 111 0.19 13.01 -4.26
C ALA A 111 -0.04 14.07 -3.18
N THR A 112 0.17 13.68 -1.93
CA THR A 112 -0.05 14.51 -0.75
C THR A 112 1.23 14.61 0.08
N VAL A 113 1.35 15.67 0.88
CA VAL A 113 2.50 15.89 1.76
C VAL A 113 2.68 14.70 2.71
N MET A 114 3.91 14.18 2.77
CA MET A 114 4.29 13.08 3.64
C MET A 114 3.92 13.36 5.11
N PRO A 115 3.02 12.58 5.73
CA PRO A 115 2.71 12.71 7.14
C PRO A 115 3.93 12.36 7.99
N ARG A 116 4.17 13.11 9.07
CA ARG A 116 5.32 12.89 9.97
C ARG A 116 5.45 11.44 10.46
N ARG A 117 4.32 10.77 10.71
CA ARG A 117 4.27 9.36 11.15
C ARG A 117 4.85 8.36 10.13
N LEU A 118 4.82 8.72 8.84
CA LEU A 118 5.34 7.90 7.73
C LEU A 118 6.75 8.33 7.29
N ALA A 119 7.29 9.44 7.81
CA ALA A 119 8.61 9.95 7.41
C ALA A 119 9.78 9.00 7.75
N GLY A 120 9.56 8.02 8.62
CA GLY A 120 10.53 6.96 8.92
C GLY A 120 10.58 5.86 7.86
N LEU A 121 9.54 5.74 7.03
CA LEU A 121 9.47 4.77 5.94
C LEU A 121 10.35 5.27 4.80
N LYS A 122 11.42 4.54 4.51
CA LYS A 122 12.40 4.89 3.49
C LYS A 122 12.35 3.88 2.37
N TYR A 123 12.73 4.35 1.19
CA TYR A 123 13.01 3.45 0.08
C TYR A 123 14.18 2.53 0.45
N GLU A 124 13.92 1.24 0.40
CA GLU A 124 14.93 0.19 0.38
C GLU A 124 14.75 -0.57 -0.93
N SER A 125 15.83 -0.70 -1.71
CA SER A 125 15.77 -1.38 -3.00
C SER A 125 15.16 -2.78 -2.81
N PRO A 126 14.08 -3.12 -3.53
CA PRO A 126 13.62 -4.50 -3.59
C PRO A 126 14.73 -5.29 -4.31
N TYR A 127 15.43 -6.16 -3.57
CA TYR A 127 16.49 -7.03 -4.10
C TYR A 127 15.92 -8.10 -5.02
#